data_AF-A0A3N5XP62-F1
#
_entry.id   AF-A0A3N5XP62-F1
#
_cell.length_a   1.000
_cell.length_b   1.000
_cell.length_c   1.000
_cell.angle_alpha   90.00
_cell.angle_beta   90.00
_cell.angle_gamma   90.00
#
_symmetry.space_group_name_H-M   'P 1'
#
loop_
_entity.id
_entity.type
_entity.pdbx_description
1 polymer ?
#
loop_
_entity_poly.entity_id
_entity_poly.type
_entity_poly.pdbx_seq_one_letter_code
_entity_poly.pdbx_strand_id
1 'polypeptide(L)'
;MSKVPLQAPSSYMDFLPAVYRQGEEDGQANFLGLFLKIFEKVLSGIDDDVAVKLRLPEGGTEDKPIVGIEEILAIIHEYFDPLFTTPFQGLGAEAEEFLDYLSKWVALVLNQNWPESRKRRILQKIVPLYRKRGTAEGLKEYLRTFVGPNVTVEEQLEGIQVGRRSTVGFDTLVGGAPPFFFFVRITVTEEDLAPDKVDPVFFANLVQLTIEMIDLEKPAHTYYTIQYDVPGIIVGRVSHVGINTLIGSRSIPRFIF
;
A
#
# COMPACT_ATOMS: atom_id res chain seq x y z
N MET A 1 8.61 4.75 -34.82
CA MET A 1 9.44 3.69 -35.43
C MET A 1 9.01 3.52 -36.88
N SER A 2 9.89 3.05 -37.76
CA SER A 2 9.52 2.74 -39.15
C SER A 2 8.77 1.42 -39.16
N LYS A 3 7.60 1.36 -39.81
CA LYS A 3 6.76 0.17 -39.87
C LYS A 3 7.45 -0.96 -40.62
N VAL A 4 7.32 -2.19 -40.11
CA VAL A 4 7.91 -3.37 -40.75
C VAL A 4 6.93 -3.92 -41.79
N PRO A 5 7.31 -4.02 -43.07
CA PRO A 5 6.41 -4.53 -44.11
C PRO A 5 6.10 -6.02 -43.90
N LEU A 6 4.86 -6.42 -44.16
CA LEU A 6 4.36 -7.79 -43.92
C LEU A 6 5.18 -8.88 -44.63
N GLN A 7 5.69 -8.62 -45.82
CA GLN A 7 6.43 -9.59 -46.64
C GLN A 7 7.92 -9.69 -46.31
N ALA A 8 8.46 -8.81 -45.47
CA ALA A 8 9.85 -8.91 -45.03
C ALA A 8 10.05 -10.12 -44.11
N PRO A 9 11.22 -10.79 -44.20
CA PRO A 9 11.58 -11.89 -43.30
C PRO A 9 11.69 -11.43 -41.85
N SER A 10 11.46 -12.38 -40.94
CA SER A 10 11.65 -12.18 -39.49
C SER A 10 13.12 -11.96 -39.17
N SER A 11 13.42 -11.05 -38.22
CA SER A 11 14.79 -10.84 -37.74
C SER A 11 15.38 -12.10 -37.09
N TYR A 12 14.51 -13.03 -36.66
CA TYR A 12 14.95 -14.28 -36.04
C TYR A 12 15.66 -15.23 -37.02
N MET A 13 15.53 -15.01 -38.33
CA MET A 13 16.27 -15.75 -39.35
C MET A 13 17.78 -15.54 -39.26
N ASP A 14 18.23 -14.40 -38.70
CA ASP A 14 19.65 -14.10 -38.51
C ASP A 14 20.31 -15.05 -37.50
N PHE A 15 19.54 -15.53 -36.52
CA PHE A 15 20.01 -16.48 -35.51
C PHE A 15 20.01 -17.94 -35.98
N LEU A 16 19.45 -18.24 -37.15
CA LEU A 16 19.38 -19.61 -37.68
C LEU A 16 20.58 -19.95 -38.59
N PRO A 17 20.99 -21.23 -38.64
CA PRO A 17 21.98 -21.70 -39.61
C PRO A 17 21.58 -21.41 -41.06
N ALA A 18 22.56 -21.16 -41.93
CA ALA A 18 22.35 -20.75 -43.33
C ALA A 18 21.49 -21.70 -44.17
N VAL A 19 21.42 -22.99 -43.82
CA VAL A 19 20.55 -23.98 -44.48
C VAL A 19 19.06 -23.62 -44.38
N TYR A 20 18.64 -22.95 -43.30
CA TYR A 20 17.25 -22.55 -43.09
C TYR A 20 16.91 -21.20 -43.73
N ARG A 21 17.92 -20.43 -44.14
CA ARG A 21 17.78 -19.16 -44.88
C ARG A 21 17.62 -19.35 -46.40
N GLN A 22 17.67 -20.59 -46.88
CA GLN A 22 17.52 -20.89 -48.30
C GLN A 22 16.08 -20.59 -48.77
N GLY A 23 15.96 -19.99 -49.96
CA GLY A 23 14.66 -19.65 -50.57
C GLY A 23 14.14 -18.24 -50.29
N GLU A 24 14.95 -17.36 -49.67
CA GLU A 24 14.69 -15.92 -49.71
C GLU A 24 15.11 -15.38 -51.10
N GLU A 25 14.14 -15.07 -51.96
CA GLU A 25 14.35 -14.42 -53.26
C GLU A 25 13.87 -12.96 -53.18
N ASP A 26 14.68 -12.01 -53.66
CA ASP A 26 14.34 -10.58 -53.78
C ASP A 26 13.72 -9.93 -52.53
N GLY A 27 14.18 -10.31 -51.33
CA GLY A 27 13.70 -9.76 -50.05
C GLY A 27 12.33 -10.25 -49.61
N GLN A 28 11.76 -11.25 -50.29
CA GLN A 28 10.56 -11.95 -49.85
C GLN A 28 10.92 -13.07 -48.87
N ALA A 29 10.23 -13.09 -47.74
CA ALA A 29 10.40 -14.12 -46.72
C ALA A 29 10.01 -15.51 -47.25
N ASN A 30 10.85 -16.52 -47.00
CA ASN A 30 10.45 -17.91 -47.15
C ASN A 30 9.36 -18.28 -46.10
N PHE A 31 8.71 -19.44 -46.25
CA PHE A 31 7.65 -19.86 -45.31
C PHE A 31 8.11 -19.79 -43.85
N LEU A 32 9.34 -20.20 -43.56
CA LEU A 32 9.90 -20.19 -42.21
C LEU A 32 10.05 -18.76 -41.68
N GLY A 33 10.52 -17.82 -42.49
CA GLY A 33 10.64 -16.40 -42.14
C GLY A 33 9.27 -15.77 -41.82
N LEU A 34 8.23 -16.09 -42.59
CA LEU A 34 6.85 -15.66 -42.30
C LEU A 34 6.30 -16.32 -41.03
N PHE A 35 6.59 -17.61 -40.82
CA PHE A 35 6.16 -18.33 -39.63
C PHE A 35 6.82 -17.79 -38.36
N LEU A 36 8.14 -17.55 -38.39
CA LEU A 36 8.88 -16.97 -37.26
C LEU A 36 8.44 -15.55 -36.95
N LYS A 37 7.92 -14.81 -37.94
CA LYS A 37 7.35 -13.48 -37.73
C LYS A 37 6.20 -13.48 -36.72
N ILE A 38 5.42 -14.56 -36.66
CA ILE A 38 4.37 -14.73 -35.64
C ILE A 38 5.00 -14.77 -34.23
N PHE A 39 6.09 -15.53 -34.08
CA PHE A 39 6.79 -15.65 -32.80
C PHE A 39 7.52 -14.36 -32.43
N GLU A 40 8.21 -13.74 -33.37
CA GLU A 40 8.88 -12.45 -33.15
C GLU A 40 7.89 -11.38 -32.71
N LYS A 41 6.70 -11.35 -33.30
CA LYS A 41 5.62 -10.47 -32.86
C LYS A 41 5.17 -10.73 -31.42
N VAL A 42 5.01 -11.99 -31.03
CA VAL A 42 4.58 -12.35 -29.67
C VAL A 42 5.70 -12.14 -28.64
N LEU A 43 6.93 -12.47 -29.00
CA LEU A 43 8.06 -12.47 -28.06
C LEU A 43 8.72 -11.10 -27.95
N SER A 44 9.14 -10.48 -29.07
CA SER A 44 9.86 -9.20 -29.06
C SER A 44 8.96 -8.00 -29.34
N GLY A 45 7.83 -8.20 -30.01
CA GLY A 45 6.95 -7.10 -30.44
C GLY A 45 7.38 -6.57 -31.81
N ILE A 46 6.43 -6.49 -32.74
CA ILE A 46 6.66 -5.92 -34.08
C ILE A 46 5.55 -4.90 -34.37
N ASP A 47 5.97 -3.71 -34.80
CA ASP A 47 5.10 -2.64 -35.31
C ASP A 47 4.80 -2.84 -36.81
N ASP A 48 3.82 -3.71 -37.11
CA ASP A 48 3.37 -4.12 -38.45
C ASP A 48 1.89 -3.81 -38.74
N ASP A 49 1.22 -3.01 -37.88
CA ASP A 49 -0.22 -2.70 -37.87
C ASP A 49 -1.19 -3.91 -37.75
N VAL A 50 -0.72 -5.13 -37.51
CA VAL A 50 -1.61 -6.31 -37.42
C VAL A 50 -2.14 -6.48 -36.00
N ALA A 51 -3.39 -6.13 -35.74
CA ALA A 51 -4.01 -6.48 -34.47
C ALA A 51 -4.28 -7.99 -34.38
N VAL A 52 -4.24 -8.55 -33.17
CA VAL A 52 -4.72 -9.92 -32.92
C VAL A 52 -6.09 -9.86 -32.27
N LYS A 53 -7.00 -10.67 -32.82
CA LYS A 53 -8.37 -10.81 -32.34
C LYS A 53 -8.37 -11.66 -31.08
N LEU A 54 -8.44 -11.00 -29.94
CA LEU A 54 -8.65 -11.67 -28.66
C LEU A 54 -10.13 -11.90 -28.45
N ARG A 55 -10.50 -13.13 -28.09
CA ARG A 55 -11.89 -13.46 -27.73
C ARG A 55 -12.12 -13.04 -26.28
N LEU A 56 -13.02 -12.09 -26.09
CA LEU A 56 -13.42 -11.63 -24.77
C LEU A 56 -14.21 -12.72 -24.03
N PRO A 57 -14.10 -12.82 -22.69
CA PRO A 57 -14.85 -13.78 -21.87
C PRO A 57 -16.37 -13.69 -22.09
N GLU A 58 -16.86 -12.47 -22.35
CA GLU A 58 -18.29 -12.16 -22.49
C GLU A 58 -18.84 -12.40 -23.91
N GLY A 59 -18.03 -12.96 -24.82
CA GLY A 59 -18.45 -13.25 -26.19
C GLY A 59 -18.35 -12.02 -27.09
N GLY A 60 -17.13 -11.66 -27.47
CA GLY A 60 -16.81 -10.66 -28.48
C GLY A 60 -15.38 -10.85 -28.98
N THR A 61 -15.00 -10.18 -30.07
CA THR A 61 -13.60 -10.11 -30.53
C THR A 61 -13.14 -8.67 -30.52
N GLU A 62 -12.04 -8.41 -29.82
CA GLU A 62 -11.41 -7.09 -29.78
C GLU A 62 -10.07 -7.17 -30.54
N ASP A 63 -9.86 -6.22 -31.44
CA ASP A 63 -8.57 -6.04 -32.11
C ASP A 63 -7.64 -5.30 -31.14
N LYS A 64 -6.76 -6.06 -30.46
CA LYS A 64 -5.73 -5.47 -29.59
C LYS A 64 -4.36 -5.52 -30.26
N PRO A 65 -3.56 -4.44 -30.19
CA PRO A 65 -2.16 -4.51 -30.54
C PRO A 65 -1.47 -5.50 -29.59
N ILE A 66 -0.64 -6.40 -30.14
CA ILE A 66 0.21 -7.26 -29.32
C ILE A 66 1.44 -6.44 -28.91
N VAL A 67 1.69 -6.40 -27.61
CA VAL A 67 2.97 -5.97 -27.04
C VAL A 67 3.84 -7.21 -26.86
N GLY A 68 5.10 -7.13 -27.25
CA GLY A 68 6.04 -8.24 -27.10
C GLY A 68 6.27 -8.59 -25.64
N ILE A 69 6.48 -9.86 -25.32
CA ILE A 69 6.89 -10.29 -23.97
C ILE A 69 8.15 -9.53 -23.49
N GLU A 70 9.11 -9.27 -24.37
CA GLU A 70 10.31 -8.50 -24.02
C GLU A 70 9.99 -7.05 -23.66
N GLU A 71 9.05 -6.42 -24.36
CA GLU A 71 8.58 -5.07 -24.03
C GLU A 71 7.86 -5.07 -22.67
N ILE A 72 7.08 -6.12 -22.36
CA ILE A 72 6.47 -6.32 -21.03
C ILE A 72 7.56 -6.47 -19.95
N LEU A 73 8.56 -7.31 -20.20
CA LEU A 73 9.67 -7.53 -19.27
C LEU A 73 10.48 -6.26 -19.05
N ALA A 74 10.63 -5.41 -20.08
CA ALA A 74 11.34 -4.14 -19.95
C ALA A 74 10.68 -3.19 -18.93
N ILE A 75 9.35 -3.22 -18.84
CA ILE A 75 8.57 -2.37 -17.90
C ILE A 75 8.15 -3.08 -16.61
N ILE A 76 8.52 -4.36 -16.42
CA ILE A 76 8.02 -5.15 -15.27
C ILE A 76 8.33 -4.50 -13.91
N HIS A 77 9.42 -3.72 -13.84
CA HIS A 77 9.83 -3.00 -12.65
C HIS A 77 8.80 -1.93 -12.21
N GLU A 78 8.05 -1.33 -13.15
CA GLU A 78 7.02 -0.33 -12.85
C GLU A 78 5.83 -0.93 -12.07
N TYR A 79 5.58 -2.24 -12.20
CA TYR A 79 4.51 -2.93 -11.45
C TYR A 79 4.82 -3.00 -9.97
N PHE A 80 6.09 -3.06 -9.60
CA PHE A 80 6.51 -3.15 -8.20
C PHE A 80 6.52 -1.79 -7.50
N ASP A 81 6.38 -0.68 -8.24
CA ASP A 81 6.14 0.64 -7.63
C ASP A 81 4.63 0.86 -7.46
N PRO A 82 4.11 0.91 -6.21
CA PRO A 82 2.70 1.15 -5.96
C PRO A 82 2.18 2.47 -6.51
N LEU A 83 3.03 3.45 -6.87
CA LEU A 83 2.58 4.69 -7.51
C LEU A 83 2.34 4.55 -9.01
N PHE A 84 3.07 3.65 -9.68
CA PHE A 84 3.04 3.50 -11.14
C PHE A 84 2.35 2.21 -11.59
N THR A 85 1.90 1.35 -10.68
CA THR A 85 1.09 0.17 -11.03
C THR A 85 -0.15 0.59 -11.83
N THR A 86 -0.12 0.50 -13.14
CA THR A 86 -1.29 0.64 -14.01
C THR A 86 -1.69 -0.73 -14.54
N PRO A 87 -2.98 -0.99 -14.81
CA PRO A 87 -3.39 -2.18 -15.54
C PRO A 87 -2.68 -2.16 -16.90
N PHE A 88 -1.93 -3.22 -17.19
CA PHE A 88 -1.20 -3.34 -18.44
C PHE A 88 -2.16 -3.25 -19.64
N GLN A 89 -2.25 -2.13 -20.34
CA GLN A 89 -3.01 -1.97 -21.60
C GLN A 89 -4.36 -2.76 -21.66
N GLY A 90 -5.12 -2.81 -20.56
CA GLY A 90 -6.38 -3.57 -20.48
C GLY A 90 -6.26 -5.10 -20.69
N LEU A 91 -5.09 -5.69 -20.41
CA LEU A 91 -4.80 -7.14 -20.44
C LEU A 91 -4.67 -7.74 -19.03
N GLY A 92 -4.80 -6.93 -17.98
CA GLY A 92 -4.63 -7.36 -16.58
C GLY A 92 -5.80 -6.98 -15.68
N ALA A 93 -5.80 -7.60 -14.49
CA ALA A 93 -6.69 -7.28 -13.38
C ALA A 93 -6.75 -5.76 -13.12
N GLU A 94 -7.89 -5.28 -12.62
CA GLU A 94 -8.05 -3.89 -12.21
C GLU A 94 -6.91 -3.47 -11.28
N ALA A 95 -6.45 -2.21 -11.35
CA ALA A 95 -5.28 -1.74 -10.61
C ALA A 95 -5.40 -2.04 -9.11
N GLU A 96 -6.62 -2.00 -8.59
CA GLU A 96 -6.97 -2.30 -7.22
C GLU A 96 -6.72 -3.77 -6.83
N GLU A 97 -7.04 -4.73 -7.70
CA GLU A 97 -6.79 -6.16 -7.45
C GLU A 97 -5.28 -6.45 -7.37
N PHE A 98 -4.50 -5.79 -8.23
CA PHE A 98 -3.05 -5.94 -8.19
C PHE A 98 -2.43 -5.31 -6.93
N LEU A 99 -2.95 -4.16 -6.47
CA LEU A 99 -2.52 -3.58 -5.20
C LEU A 99 -2.84 -4.50 -4.01
N ASP A 100 -4.00 -5.17 -4.02
CA ASP A 100 -4.32 -6.19 -3.00
C ASP A 100 -3.34 -7.37 -3.07
N TYR A 101 -3.01 -7.84 -4.26
CA TYR A 101 -1.99 -8.87 -4.46
C TYR A 101 -0.61 -8.46 -3.91
N LEU A 102 -0.14 -7.24 -4.23
CA LEU A 102 1.11 -6.71 -3.70
C LEU A 102 1.08 -6.59 -2.17
N SER A 103 -0.06 -6.21 -1.59
CA SER A 103 -0.20 -6.07 -0.13
C SER A 103 0.08 -7.37 0.62
N LYS A 104 -0.29 -8.52 0.03
CA LYS A 104 -0.03 -9.85 0.60
C LYS A 104 1.47 -10.16 0.65
N TRP A 105 2.26 -9.70 -0.33
CA TRP A 105 3.71 -9.90 -0.36
C TRP A 105 4.41 -9.17 0.79
N VAL A 106 3.91 -7.98 1.13
CA VAL A 106 4.43 -7.17 2.23
C VAL A 106 3.63 -7.38 3.53
N ALA A 107 2.86 -8.47 3.65
CA ALA A 107 2.08 -8.81 4.83
C ALA A 107 1.25 -7.62 5.39
N LEU A 108 0.70 -6.79 4.51
CA LEU A 108 -0.12 -5.63 4.85
C LEU A 108 -1.59 -5.92 4.57
N VAL A 109 -2.45 -5.71 5.56
CA VAL A 109 -3.91 -5.79 5.38
C VAL A 109 -4.42 -4.41 4.97
N LEU A 110 -4.90 -4.29 3.72
CA LEU A 110 -5.51 -3.06 3.23
C LEU A 110 -7.00 -3.02 3.57
N ASN A 111 -7.47 -1.90 4.10
CA ASN A 111 -8.90 -1.68 4.25
C ASN A 111 -9.53 -1.40 2.88
N GLN A 112 -10.59 -2.13 2.53
CA GLN A 112 -11.27 -1.98 1.24
C GLN A 112 -11.87 -0.58 1.06
N ASN A 113 -12.31 0.06 2.14
CA ASN A 113 -12.91 1.40 2.11
C ASN A 113 -11.89 2.54 1.91
N TRP A 114 -10.59 2.24 1.85
CA TRP A 114 -9.59 3.27 1.62
C TRP A 114 -9.55 3.68 0.14
N PRO A 115 -9.47 4.99 -0.14
CA PRO A 115 -9.18 5.46 -1.49
C PRO A 115 -7.88 4.82 -2.01
N GLU A 116 -7.84 4.48 -3.29
CA GLU A 116 -6.69 3.85 -3.92
C GLU A 116 -5.38 4.62 -3.68
N SER A 117 -5.43 5.96 -3.77
CA SER A 117 -4.29 6.82 -3.48
C SER A 117 -3.72 6.62 -2.06
N ARG A 118 -4.57 6.29 -1.08
CA ARG A 118 -4.14 5.96 0.29
C ARG A 118 -3.49 4.58 0.33
N LYS A 119 -4.09 3.57 -0.31
CA LYS A 119 -3.51 2.21 -0.42
C LYS A 119 -2.09 2.25 -0.99
N ARG A 120 -1.90 2.97 -2.12
CA ARG A 120 -0.60 3.15 -2.79
C ARG A 120 0.44 3.81 -1.88
N ARG A 121 0.08 4.93 -1.23
CA ARG A 121 0.98 5.64 -0.29
C ARG A 121 1.42 4.77 0.89
N ILE A 122 0.52 3.95 1.43
CA ILE A 122 0.84 3.06 2.55
C ILE A 122 1.79 1.96 2.09
N LEU A 123 1.50 1.30 0.96
CA LEU A 123 2.36 0.27 0.39
C LEU A 123 3.78 0.77 0.12
N GLN A 124 3.94 2.01 -0.34
CA GLN A 124 5.26 2.59 -0.58
C GLN A 124 6.07 2.78 0.71
N LYS A 125 5.41 3.04 1.84
CA LYS A 125 6.06 3.34 3.13
C LYS A 125 6.26 2.13 4.02
N ILE A 126 5.52 1.04 3.81
CA ILE A 126 5.47 -0.07 4.76
C ILE A 126 6.80 -0.82 4.91
N VAL A 127 7.52 -1.03 3.80
CA VAL A 127 8.79 -1.79 3.81
C VAL A 127 9.88 -1.08 4.63
N PRO A 128 10.15 0.23 4.42
CA PRO A 128 11.02 0.99 5.33
C PRO A 128 10.57 0.96 6.80
N LEU A 129 9.26 1.02 7.07
CA LEU A 129 8.72 1.01 8.44
C LEU A 129 9.01 -0.30 9.16
N TYR A 130 8.86 -1.45 8.49
CA TYR A 130 9.17 -2.75 9.08
C TYR A 130 10.64 -2.92 9.47
N ARG A 131 11.56 -2.20 8.84
CA ARG A 131 12.97 -2.19 9.25
C ARG A 131 13.19 -1.52 10.61
N LYS A 132 12.26 -0.66 11.03
CA LYS A 132 12.27 0.03 12.33
C LYS A 132 11.35 -0.64 13.37
N ARG A 133 10.78 -1.81 13.05
CA ARG A 133 9.88 -2.54 13.97
C ARG A 133 10.55 -2.78 15.32
N GLY A 134 9.77 -2.66 16.39
CA GLY A 134 10.26 -2.80 17.76
C GLY A 134 10.98 -1.57 18.34
N THR A 135 11.03 -0.44 17.62
CA THR A 135 11.55 0.83 18.13
C THR A 135 10.41 1.83 18.36
N ALA A 136 10.52 2.74 19.34
CA ALA A 136 9.54 3.81 19.51
C ALA A 136 9.41 4.72 18.29
N GLU A 137 10.51 5.01 17.59
CA GLU A 137 10.46 5.81 16.36
C GLU A 137 9.65 5.10 15.28
N GLY A 138 9.92 3.81 15.06
CA GLY A 138 9.19 2.98 14.11
C GLY A 138 7.70 2.90 14.43
N LEU A 139 7.34 2.64 15.70
CA LEU A 139 5.95 2.59 16.14
C LEU A 139 5.25 3.95 15.95
N LYS A 140 5.93 5.05 16.28
CA LYS A 140 5.40 6.40 16.08
C LYS A 140 5.15 6.71 14.60
N GLU A 141 6.09 6.38 13.72
CA GLU A 141 5.96 6.59 12.28
C GLU A 141 4.88 5.69 11.65
N TYR A 142 4.78 4.45 12.13
CA TYR A 142 3.74 3.49 11.76
C TYR A 142 2.35 4.04 12.13
N LEU A 143 2.12 4.35 13.41
CA LEU A 143 0.83 4.88 13.87
C LEU A 143 0.48 6.21 13.18
N ARG A 144 1.45 7.06 12.86
CA ARG A 144 1.20 8.28 12.09
C ARG A 144 0.71 8.04 10.68
N THR A 145 1.15 6.95 10.07
CA THR A 145 0.76 6.55 8.72
C THR A 145 -0.66 6.00 8.69
N PHE A 146 -1.05 5.24 9.71
CA PHE A 146 -2.35 4.54 9.74
C PHE A 146 -3.45 5.29 10.50
N VAL A 147 -3.14 5.82 11.68
CA VAL A 147 -4.09 6.48 12.59
C VAL A 147 -4.17 7.97 12.30
N GLY A 148 -3.03 8.64 12.12
CA GLY A 148 -2.98 10.06 11.77
C GLY A 148 -1.81 10.82 12.42
N PRO A 149 -1.58 12.09 12.05
CA PRO A 149 -0.37 12.83 12.42
C PRO A 149 -0.21 13.07 13.93
N ASN A 150 -1.30 13.05 14.67
CA ASN A 150 -1.39 13.44 16.08
C ASN A 150 -1.08 12.30 17.07
N VAL A 151 -0.11 11.46 16.70
CA VAL A 151 0.37 10.36 17.56
C VAL A 151 1.75 10.67 18.11
N THR A 152 1.90 10.43 19.41
CA THR A 152 3.17 10.50 20.15
C THR A 152 3.41 9.21 20.91
N VAL A 153 4.67 8.78 20.96
CA VAL A 153 5.12 7.59 21.69
C VAL A 153 6.22 8.06 22.65
N GLU A 154 6.05 7.77 23.93
CA GLU A 154 6.93 8.21 25.02
C GLU A 154 7.39 6.98 25.82
N GLU A 155 8.68 6.64 25.76
CA GLU A 155 9.28 5.53 26.53
C GLU A 155 9.76 5.97 27.92
N GLN A 156 9.97 7.27 28.11
CA GLN A 156 10.53 7.83 29.33
C GLN A 156 9.59 8.87 29.91
N LEU A 157 8.90 8.52 31.00
CA LEU A 157 8.25 9.54 31.82
C LEU A 157 9.29 10.17 32.74
N GLU A 158 9.30 11.49 32.74
CA GLU A 158 9.98 12.24 33.79
C GLU A 158 9.28 11.88 35.13
N GLY A 159 10.05 11.56 36.18
CA GLY A 159 9.48 11.35 37.51
C GLY A 159 8.76 12.60 38.03
N ILE A 160 8.16 12.56 39.22
CA ILE A 160 7.56 13.77 39.84
C ILE A 160 8.56 14.93 39.77
N GLN A 161 8.23 15.98 39.02
CA GLN A 161 9.04 17.19 38.93
C GLN A 161 8.50 18.23 39.90
N VAL A 162 9.13 18.34 41.07
CA VAL A 162 8.78 19.37 42.06
C VAL A 162 9.09 20.76 41.48
N GLY A 163 8.08 21.62 41.38
CA GLY A 163 8.21 22.99 40.86
C GLY A 163 7.91 23.17 39.36
N ARG A 164 7.57 22.10 38.64
CA ARG A 164 6.99 22.14 37.29
C ARG A 164 5.55 21.58 37.35
N ARG A 165 4.78 21.79 36.28
CA ARG A 165 3.40 21.30 36.20
C ARG A 165 3.45 19.78 35.98
N SER A 166 3.27 19.03 37.07
CA SER A 166 3.08 17.58 37.08
C SER A 166 1.66 17.28 37.57
N THR A 167 0.91 16.50 36.79
CA THR A 167 -0.47 16.08 37.06
C THR A 167 -0.50 14.61 37.48
N VAL A 168 -0.82 14.37 38.75
CA VAL A 168 -0.95 13.00 39.30
C VAL A 168 -1.99 12.22 38.49
N GLY A 169 -1.58 11.05 37.98
CA GLY A 169 -2.43 10.15 37.19
C GLY A 169 -2.42 10.40 35.67
N PHE A 170 -1.73 11.42 35.16
CA PHE A 170 -1.67 11.73 33.73
C PHE A 170 -0.25 11.69 33.16
N ASP A 171 0.68 12.42 33.77
CA ASP A 171 2.06 12.60 33.29
C ASP A 171 3.10 12.20 34.36
N THR A 172 2.63 11.69 35.50
CA THR A 172 3.41 11.47 36.70
C THR A 172 3.30 10.02 37.17
N LEU A 173 4.43 9.32 37.26
CA LEU A 173 4.52 7.99 37.88
C LEU A 173 5.09 8.08 39.29
N VAL A 174 4.33 7.56 40.26
CA VAL A 174 4.78 7.43 41.65
C VAL A 174 5.36 6.03 41.83
N GLY A 175 6.68 5.94 42.08
CA GLY A 175 7.37 4.66 42.28
C GLY A 175 8.19 4.13 41.08
N GLY A 176 8.27 4.89 39.98
CA GLY A 176 8.97 4.49 38.75
C GLY A 176 8.08 3.77 37.74
N ALA A 177 8.47 3.79 36.46
CA ALA A 177 7.78 3.02 35.42
C ALA A 177 8.16 1.53 35.54
N PRO A 178 7.24 0.59 35.26
CA PRO A 178 7.62 -0.79 35.02
C PRO A 178 8.71 -0.86 33.92
N PRO A 179 9.66 -1.80 33.99
CA PRO A 179 10.63 -1.98 32.93
C PRO A 179 9.93 -2.30 31.60
N PHE A 180 10.49 -1.83 30.49
CA PHE A 180 9.94 -2.05 29.14
C PHE A 180 8.50 -1.54 28.99
N PHE A 181 8.22 -0.32 29.48
CA PHE A 181 6.90 0.29 29.41
C PHE A 181 6.94 1.59 28.61
N PHE A 182 5.92 1.85 27.78
CA PHE A 182 5.77 3.12 27.05
C PHE A 182 4.32 3.62 26.98
N PHE A 183 4.15 4.90 26.72
CA PHE A 183 2.85 5.53 26.51
C PHE A 183 2.64 5.85 25.03
N VAL A 184 1.43 5.58 24.55
CA VAL A 184 0.96 6.07 23.25
C VAL A 184 -0.11 7.10 23.51
N ARG A 185 0.16 8.37 23.16
CA ARG A 185 -0.87 9.41 23.20
C ARG A 185 -1.36 9.71 21.80
N ILE A 186 -2.67 9.70 21.66
CA ILE A 186 -3.38 9.99 20.41
C ILE A 186 -4.26 11.19 20.67
N THR A 187 -3.92 12.32 20.05
CA THR A 187 -4.74 13.53 20.13
C THR A 187 -5.75 13.51 18.99
N VAL A 188 -7.02 13.44 19.35
CA VAL A 188 -8.13 13.51 18.41
C VAL A 188 -8.49 14.99 18.26
N THR A 189 -8.56 15.49 17.03
CA THR A 189 -8.87 16.91 16.80
C THR A 189 -10.36 17.13 16.59
N GLU A 190 -10.78 18.39 16.63
CA GLU A 190 -12.15 18.79 16.26
C GLU A 190 -12.54 18.32 14.85
N GLU A 191 -11.60 18.33 13.90
CA GLU A 191 -11.83 17.87 12.52
C GLU A 191 -12.02 16.36 12.39
N ASP A 192 -11.41 15.59 13.29
CA ASP A 192 -11.58 14.13 13.37
C ASP A 192 -12.94 13.77 13.99
N LEU A 193 -13.46 14.66 14.84
CA LEU A 193 -14.73 14.53 15.53
C LEU A 193 -15.93 15.08 14.75
N ALA A 194 -15.73 15.53 13.51
CA ALA A 194 -16.79 16.11 12.71
C ALA A 194 -17.97 15.12 12.53
N PRO A 195 -19.25 15.56 12.63
CA PRO A 195 -20.42 14.67 12.62
C PRO A 195 -20.55 13.78 11.37
N ASP A 196 -19.97 14.21 10.25
CA ASP A 196 -19.89 13.48 8.99
C ASP A 196 -18.85 12.35 9.00
N LYS A 197 -17.90 12.38 9.94
CA LYS A 197 -16.82 11.39 10.08
C LYS A 197 -16.99 10.44 11.26
N VAL A 198 -17.83 10.78 12.23
CA VAL A 198 -18.01 10.01 13.46
C VAL A 198 -19.35 9.29 13.46
N ASP A 199 -19.30 7.96 13.43
CA ASP A 199 -20.43 7.10 13.77
C ASP A 199 -20.33 6.62 15.25
N PRO A 200 -21.40 6.07 15.84
CA PRO A 200 -21.36 5.58 17.23
C PRO A 200 -20.34 4.48 17.51
N VAL A 201 -19.84 3.82 16.45
CA VAL A 201 -18.89 2.70 16.54
C VAL A 201 -17.45 3.17 16.30
N PHE A 202 -17.26 4.40 15.84
CA PHE A 202 -15.99 4.96 15.38
C PHE A 202 -14.91 4.83 16.43
N PHE A 203 -15.20 5.25 17.66
CA PHE A 203 -14.24 5.19 18.75
C PHE A 203 -13.91 3.76 19.16
N ALA A 204 -14.88 2.85 19.17
CA ALA A 204 -14.63 1.44 19.47
C ALA A 204 -13.71 0.83 18.41
N ASN A 205 -13.98 1.12 17.12
CA ASN A 205 -13.15 0.66 16.00
C ASN A 205 -11.75 1.28 16.03
N LEU A 206 -11.65 2.59 16.28
CA LEU A 206 -10.36 3.28 16.37
C LEU A 206 -9.50 2.70 17.49
N VAL A 207 -10.09 2.47 18.66
CA VAL A 207 -9.40 1.85 19.80
C VAL A 207 -8.94 0.44 19.43
N GLN A 208 -9.82 -0.40 18.91
CA GLN A 208 -9.50 -1.78 18.57
C GLN A 208 -8.41 -1.88 17.49
N LEU A 209 -8.52 -1.10 16.41
CA LEU A 209 -7.53 -1.06 15.35
C LEU A 209 -6.17 -0.55 15.84
N THR A 210 -6.17 0.48 16.70
CA THR A 210 -4.93 1.00 17.29
C THR A 210 -4.24 -0.08 18.15
N ILE A 211 -5.03 -0.80 18.94
CA ILE A 211 -4.55 -1.89 19.81
C ILE A 211 -3.91 -3.00 18.95
N GLU A 212 -4.60 -3.45 17.91
CA GLU A 212 -4.09 -4.47 16.99
C GLU A 212 -2.81 -4.02 16.27
N MET A 213 -2.76 -2.76 15.84
CA MET A 213 -1.57 -2.18 15.21
C MET A 213 -0.37 -2.13 16.16
N ILE A 214 -0.58 -1.71 17.41
CA ILE A 214 0.51 -1.66 18.40
C ILE A 214 0.99 -3.07 18.73
N ASP A 215 0.09 -4.04 18.86
CA ASP A 215 0.46 -5.44 19.14
C ASP A 215 1.30 -6.07 18.03
N LEU A 216 0.99 -5.76 16.78
CA LEU A 216 1.75 -6.27 15.64
C LEU A 216 3.18 -5.71 15.57
N GLU A 217 3.38 -4.47 16.05
CA GLU A 217 4.66 -3.76 15.93
C GLU A 217 5.51 -3.76 17.22
N LYS A 218 4.89 -3.95 18.40
CA LYS A 218 5.61 -3.93 19.68
C LYS A 218 6.45 -5.20 19.87
N PRO A 219 7.60 -5.12 20.56
CA PRO A 219 8.27 -6.32 21.05
C PRO A 219 7.39 -7.08 22.06
N ALA A 220 7.49 -8.41 22.08
CA ALA A 220 6.65 -9.26 22.94
C ALA A 220 6.76 -8.93 24.44
N HIS A 221 7.95 -8.55 24.89
CA HIS A 221 8.26 -8.26 26.29
C HIS A 221 7.96 -6.82 26.74
N THR A 222 7.34 -6.00 25.89
CA THR A 222 7.05 -4.60 26.16
C THR A 222 5.58 -4.38 26.50
N TYR A 223 5.31 -3.46 27.42
CA TYR A 223 3.99 -3.09 27.92
C TYR A 223 3.65 -1.66 27.52
N TYR A 224 2.36 -1.36 27.40
CA TYR A 224 1.93 -0.02 27.00
C TYR A 224 0.58 0.39 27.59
N THR A 225 0.38 1.71 27.65
CA THR A 225 -0.93 2.32 27.87
C THR A 225 -1.24 3.26 26.72
N ILE A 226 -2.48 3.22 26.23
CA ILE A 226 -2.98 4.20 25.27
C ILE A 226 -3.75 5.29 26.03
N GLN A 227 -3.46 6.55 25.70
CA GLN A 227 -4.19 7.72 26.17
C GLN A 227 -4.78 8.44 24.95
N TYR A 228 -6.10 8.62 24.97
CA TYR A 228 -6.78 9.46 23.99
C TYR A 228 -7.01 10.84 24.59
N ASP A 229 -6.41 11.85 23.96
CA ASP A 229 -6.67 13.25 24.27
C ASP A 229 -7.71 13.77 23.30
N VAL A 230 -8.92 13.99 23.80
CA VAL A 230 -10.06 14.46 23.02
C VAL A 230 -10.37 15.90 23.44
N PRO A 231 -10.83 16.76 22.52
CA PRO A 231 -11.30 18.09 22.88
C PRO A 231 -12.42 17.92 23.91
N GLY A 232 -12.38 18.73 24.97
CA GLY A 232 -13.42 18.72 26.00
C GLY A 232 -14.81 19.03 25.44
N ILE A 233 -15.83 18.97 26.29
CA ILE A 233 -17.20 19.30 25.88
C ILE A 233 -17.29 20.80 25.55
N ILE A 234 -17.39 21.15 24.28
CA ILE A 234 -17.64 22.51 23.80
C ILE A 234 -19.04 22.53 23.17
N VAL A 235 -20.01 22.93 23.98
CA VAL A 235 -21.42 23.03 23.58
C VAL A 235 -21.56 24.05 22.44
N GLY A 236 -22.19 23.66 21.34
CA GLY A 236 -22.47 24.54 20.19
C GLY A 236 -21.38 24.60 19.10
N ARG A 237 -20.27 23.86 19.26
CA ARG A 237 -19.25 23.70 18.21
C ARG A 237 -19.03 22.24 17.79
N VAL A 238 -18.59 21.41 18.73
CA VAL A 238 -18.03 20.08 18.41
C VAL A 238 -18.66 18.92 19.18
N SER A 239 -19.44 19.18 20.22
CA SER A 239 -19.96 18.13 21.11
C SER A 239 -21.46 17.91 20.92
N HIS A 240 -21.84 16.85 20.19
CA HIS A 240 -23.23 16.36 20.17
C HIS A 240 -23.35 15.12 21.06
N VAL A 241 -24.18 15.23 22.10
CA VAL A 241 -24.42 14.15 23.05
C VAL A 241 -24.98 12.93 22.32
N GLY A 242 -24.32 11.78 22.46
CA GLY A 242 -24.69 10.53 21.82
C GLY A 242 -24.05 10.26 20.44
N ILE A 243 -23.27 11.21 19.91
CA ILE A 243 -22.61 11.06 18.59
C ILE A 243 -21.08 11.17 18.75
N ASN A 244 -20.59 12.28 19.29
CA ASN A 244 -19.16 12.64 19.31
C ASN A 244 -18.72 13.23 20.66
N THR A 245 -19.57 13.14 21.68
CA THR A 245 -19.22 13.51 23.07
C THR A 245 -18.69 12.30 23.83
N LEU A 246 -17.39 12.30 24.14
CA LEU A 246 -16.79 11.38 25.11
C LEU A 246 -16.71 12.05 26.48
N ILE A 247 -17.21 11.37 27.52
CA ILE A 247 -17.15 11.86 28.90
C ILE A 247 -15.93 11.21 29.58
N GLY A 248 -14.87 12.00 29.78
CA GLY A 248 -13.65 11.62 30.49
C GLY A 248 -12.48 11.20 29.58
N SER A 249 -11.26 11.41 30.05
CA SER A 249 -10.05 10.86 29.43
C SER A 249 -9.93 9.38 29.76
N ARG A 250 -10.01 8.50 28.75
CA ARG A 250 -9.95 7.06 28.96
C ARG A 250 -8.52 6.56 28.76
N SER A 251 -7.85 6.22 29.86
CA SER A 251 -6.58 5.47 29.82
C SER A 251 -6.88 3.97 29.79
N ILE A 252 -6.38 3.27 28.77
CA ILE A 252 -6.56 1.81 28.66
C ILE A 252 -5.20 1.15 28.87
N PRO A 253 -4.90 0.64 30.09
CA PRO A 253 -3.65 -0.08 30.35
C PRO A 253 -3.74 -1.51 29.82
N ARG A 254 -2.66 -2.01 29.21
CA ARG A 254 -2.57 -3.41 28.76
C ARG A 254 -1.34 -4.10 29.32
N PHE A 255 -1.59 -5.09 30.17
CA PHE A 255 -0.60 -6.03 30.69
C PHE A 255 -0.93 -7.41 30.12
N ILE A 256 -0.08 -7.95 29.26
CA ILE A 256 -0.22 -9.34 28.78
C ILE A 256 0.53 -10.20 29.80
N PHE A 257 -0.20 -11.08 30.51
CA PHE A 257 0.36 -12.09 31.41
C PHE A 257 0.65 -13.39 30.64
#